data_AF-A0AAV8ZFE2-F1
#
_entry.id   AF-A0AAV8ZFE2-F1
#
_cell.length_a   1.000
_cell.length_b   1.000
_cell.length_c   1.000
_cell.angle_alpha   90.00
_cell.angle_beta   90.00
_cell.angle_gamma   90.00
#
_symmetry.space_group_name_H-M   'P 1'
#
loop_
_entity.id
_entity.type
_entity.pdbx_description
1 polymer ?
#
loop_
_entity_poly.entity_id
_entity_poly.type
_entity_poly.pdbx_seq_one_letter_code
_entity_poly.pdbx_strand_id
1 'polypeptide(L)'
;MPSKTTETITKIDNNLEPHQDELQHLGELAGIYMDPKVFRILIELLNMGIDPDTIYNLLKTIKRSRNPKSRSSVLSQKSLKNRN
;
A
#
# COMPACT_ATOMS: atom_id res chain seq x y z
N MET A 1 -30.28 30.53 27.37
CA MET A 1 -28.98 29.85 27.30
C MET A 1 -29.23 28.39 26.89
N PRO A 2 -28.90 27.96 25.66
CA PRO A 2 -28.79 26.54 25.37
C PRO A 2 -27.31 26.14 25.27
N SER A 3 -26.87 25.29 26.20
CA SER A 3 -25.61 24.57 26.11
C SER A 3 -25.69 23.55 24.97
N LYS A 4 -24.94 23.77 23.89
CA LYS A 4 -24.69 22.72 22.88
C LYS A 4 -23.51 21.88 23.34
N THR A 5 -23.81 20.71 23.89
CA THR A 5 -22.88 19.60 24.00
C THR A 5 -22.70 19.01 22.60
N THR A 6 -21.78 19.56 21.82
CA THR A 6 -21.33 18.92 20.57
C THR A 6 -20.12 18.06 20.87
N GLU A 7 -20.42 16.77 20.93
CA GLU A 7 -19.56 15.60 20.75
C GLU A 7 -18.19 15.95 20.14
N THR A 8 -17.17 15.84 20.98
CA THR A 8 -15.78 15.81 20.53
C THR A 8 -15.60 14.50 19.78
N ILE A 9 -15.81 14.52 18.46
CA ILE A 9 -15.40 13.43 17.57
C ILE A 9 -13.89 13.30 17.79
N THR A 10 -13.49 12.29 18.57
CA THR A 10 -12.11 11.93 18.83
C THR A 10 -11.43 11.81 17.49
N LYS A 11 -10.51 12.75 17.20
CA LYS A 11 -9.42 12.50 16.26
C LYS A 11 -8.79 11.20 16.73
N ILE A 12 -9.02 10.14 15.97
CA ILE A 12 -8.27 8.91 16.17
C ILE A 12 -6.84 9.34 15.82
N ASP A 13 -6.00 9.50 16.85
CA ASP A 13 -4.57 9.60 16.64
C ASP A 13 -4.19 8.26 16.01
N ASN A 14 -4.10 8.25 14.67
CA ASN A 14 -3.78 7.08 13.85
C ASN A 14 -2.30 6.70 14.01
N ASN A 15 -1.76 6.79 15.23
CA ASN A 15 -0.40 6.36 15.53
C ASN A 15 -0.43 4.87 15.85
N LEU A 16 -0.14 4.06 14.84
CA LEU A 16 -0.06 2.62 14.91
C LEU A 16 1.33 2.13 15.34
N GLU A 17 2.33 3.01 15.51
CA GLU A 17 3.69 2.60 15.92
C GLU A 17 3.73 1.82 17.25
N PRO A 18 3.03 2.25 18.32
CA PRO A 18 3.07 1.56 19.61
C PRO A 18 2.44 0.17 19.58
N HIS A 19 1.67 -0.13 18.52
CA HIS A 19 0.91 -1.37 18.36
C HIS A 19 1.46 -2.29 17.26
N GLN A 20 2.65 -2.00 16.74
CA GLN A 20 3.23 -2.76 15.62
C GLN A 20 3.35 -4.25 15.93
N ASP A 21 3.85 -4.59 17.12
CA ASP A 21 4.07 -5.98 17.52
C ASP A 21 2.74 -6.72 17.67
N GLU A 22 1.74 -6.11 18.31
CA GLU A 22 0.41 -6.71 18.47
C GLU A 22 -0.30 -6.86 17.11
N LEU A 23 -0.20 -5.87 16.22
CA LEU A 23 -0.80 -5.93 14.89
C LEU A 23 -0.12 -6.99 14.02
N GLN A 24 1.19 -7.18 14.15
CA GLN A 24 1.89 -8.26 13.46
C GLN A 24 1.42 -9.63 13.98
N HIS A 25 1.37 -9.81 15.30
CA HIS A 25 0.86 -11.05 15.92
C HIS A 25 -0.60 -11.32 15.53
N LEU A 26 -1.43 -10.28 15.45
CA LEU A 26 -2.81 -10.39 14.99
C LEU A 26 -2.88 -10.90 13.54
N GLY A 27 -2.01 -10.38 12.67
CA GLY A 27 -1.87 -10.89 11.29
C GLY A 27 -1.50 -12.37 11.26
N GLU A 28 -0.52 -12.77 12.07
CA GLU A 28 -0.07 -14.17 12.18
C GLU A 28 -1.19 -15.10 12.66
N LEU A 29 -1.94 -14.68 13.69
CA LEU A 29 -3.12 -15.42 14.18
C LEU A 29 -4.22 -15.53 13.12
N ALA A 30 -4.35 -14.53 12.25
CA ALA A 30 -5.27 -14.54 11.11
C ALA A 30 -4.74 -15.36 9.90
N GLY A 31 -3.55 -15.96 10.01
CA GLY A 31 -2.90 -16.72 8.94
C GLY A 31 -2.24 -15.85 7.86
N ILE A 32 -2.04 -14.57 8.14
CA ILE A 32 -1.33 -13.62 7.26
C ILE A 32 0.14 -13.60 7.69
N TYR A 33 0.99 -14.24 6.90
CA TYR A 33 2.43 -14.24 7.12
C TYR A 33 3.11 -13.23 6.21
N MET A 34 3.78 -12.25 6.80
CA MET A 34 4.54 -11.22 6.11
C MET A 34 5.92 -11.08 6.73
N ASP A 35 6.91 -10.68 5.92
CA ASP A 35 8.22 -10.31 6.45
C ASP A 35 8.07 -9.14 7.46
N PRO A 36 8.63 -9.24 8.68
CA PRO A 36 8.45 -8.24 9.72
C PRO A 36 8.90 -6.82 9.31
N LYS A 37 9.93 -6.70 8.46
CA LYS A 37 10.40 -5.39 7.97
C LYS A 37 9.41 -4.81 6.98
N VAL A 38 8.83 -5.65 6.11
CA VAL A 38 7.79 -5.21 5.17
C VAL A 38 6.55 -4.76 5.95
N PHE A 39 6.13 -5.51 6.97
CA PHE A 39 5.01 -5.14 7.82
C PHE A 39 5.24 -3.78 8.50
N ARG A 40 6.41 -3.57 9.11
CA ARG A 40 6.81 -2.30 9.72
C ARG A 40 6.72 -1.13 8.74
N ILE A 41 7.23 -1.29 7.52
CA ILE A 41 7.16 -0.26 6.48
C ILE A 41 5.69 0.08 6.15
N LEU A 42 4.80 -0.91 6.06
CA LEU A 42 3.38 -0.66 5.80
C LEU A 42 2.76 0.19 6.91
N ILE A 43 3.05 -0.13 8.17
CA ILE A 43 2.55 0.63 9.31
C ILE A 43 3.09 2.07 9.30
N GLU A 44 4.38 2.26 9.03
CA GLU A 44 4.99 3.61 8.90
C GLU A 44 4.30 4.44 7.81
N LEU A 45 4.00 3.84 6.64
CA LEU A 45 3.27 4.52 5.57
C LEU A 45 1.84 4.91 5.98
N LEU A 46 1.14 4.04 6.72
CA LEU A 46 -0.19 4.34 7.25
C LEU A 46 -0.15 5.49 8.28
N ASN A 47 0.87 5.52 9.14
CA ASN A 47 1.07 6.61 10.12
C ASN A 47 1.39 7.95 9.46
N MET A 48 2.02 7.94 8.28
CA MET A 48 2.21 9.13 7.45
C MET A 48 0.92 9.62 6.79
N GLY A 49 -0.22 8.93 7.00
CA GLY A 49 -1.52 9.28 6.41
C GLY A 49 -1.66 8.85 4.95
N ILE A 50 -0.82 7.92 4.48
CA ILE A 50 -0.93 7.37 3.13
C ILE A 50 -2.07 6.36 3.10
N ASP A 51 -2.99 6.53 2.15
CA ASP A 51 -4.15 5.69 2.01
C ASP A 51 -3.79 4.21 1.64
N PRO A 52 -4.45 3.20 2.25
CA PRO A 52 -4.18 1.79 1.98
C PRO A 52 -4.29 1.38 0.50
N ASP A 53 -5.23 1.95 -0.26
CA ASP A 53 -5.39 1.63 -1.69
C ASP A 53 -4.19 2.15 -2.50
N THR A 54 -3.63 3.28 -2.08
CA THR A 54 -2.41 3.84 -2.69
C THR A 54 -1.22 2.91 -2.47
N ILE A 55 -1.03 2.44 -1.22
CA ILE A 55 0.04 1.49 -0.87
C ILE A 55 -0.13 0.19 -1.66
N TYR A 56 -1.34 -0.35 -1.72
CA TYR A 56 -1.67 -1.56 -2.47
C TYR A 56 -1.35 -1.43 -3.96
N ASN A 57 -1.75 -0.33 -4.59
CA ASN A 57 -1.49 -0.08 -6.02
C ASN A 57 0.00 0.09 -6.32
N LEU A 58 0.76 0.72 -5.41
CA LEU A 58 2.21 0.83 -5.51
C LEU A 58 2.86 -0.56 -5.50
N LEU A 59 2.54 -1.40 -4.51
CA LEU A 59 3.09 -2.76 -4.40
C LEU A 59 2.73 -3.62 -5.61
N LYS A 60 1.50 -3.51 -6.11
CA LYS A 60 1.04 -4.19 -7.33
C LYS A 60 1.87 -3.78 -8.56
N THR A 61 2.19 -2.49 -8.67
CA THR A 61 3.01 -1.94 -9.75
C THR A 61 4.46 -2.43 -9.65
N ILE A 62 5.04 -2.43 -8.44
CA ILE A 62 6.39 -2.97 -8.18
C ILE A 62 6.46 -4.47 -8.52
N LYS A 63 5.44 -5.26 -8.14
CA LYS A 63 5.38 -6.68 -8.48
C LYS A 63 5.33 -6.91 -10.00
N ARG A 64 4.59 -6.08 -10.74
CA ARG A 64 4.50 -6.15 -12.21
C ARG A 64 5.79 -5.73 -12.91
N SER A 65 6.47 -4.68 -12.43
CA SER A 65 7.70 -4.17 -13.04
C SER A 65 8.87 -5.15 -12.95
N ARG A 66 8.89 -5.98 -11.89
CA ARG A 66 9.87 -7.06 -11.69
C ARG A 66 9.67 -8.26 -12.62
N ASN A 67 8.62 -8.30 -13.45
CA ASN A 67 8.43 -9.32 -14.47
C ASN A 67 8.83 -8.79 -15.86
N PRO A 68 10.09 -8.96 -16.29
CA PRO A 68 10.61 -8.37 -17.53
C PRO A 68 9.92 -8.92 -18.80
N LYS A 69 9.18 -10.03 -18.71
CA LYS A 69 8.50 -10.66 -19.87
C LYS A 69 7.31 -9.85 -20.42
N SER A 70 6.83 -8.82 -19.72
CA SER A 70 5.66 -8.05 -20.16
C SER A 70 5.98 -6.73 -20.90
N ARG A 71 7.28 -6.42 -21.13
CA ARG A 71 7.70 -5.16 -21.79
C ARG A 71 7.97 -5.27 -23.29
N SER A 72 7.86 -6.46 -23.89
CA SER A 72 8.30 -6.69 -25.29
C SER A 72 7.26 -6.39 -26.38
N SER A 73 6.04 -5.94 -26.07
CA SER A 73 4.99 -5.80 -27.09
C SER A 73 4.87 -4.40 -27.75
N VAL A 74 5.64 -3.38 -27.33
CA VAL A 74 5.48 -2.01 -27.85
C VAL A 74 6.55 -1.58 -28.87
N LEU A 75 7.61 -2.36 -29.08
CA LEU A 75 8.66 -2.07 -30.07
C LEU A 75 8.78 -3.19 -31.12
N SER A 76 7.82 -3.33 -32.03
CA SER A 76 8.07 -4.10 -33.28
C SER A 76 7.24 -3.71 -34.51
N GLN A 77 6.43 -2.65 -34.49
CA GLN A 77 5.57 -2.30 -35.64
C GLN A 77 6.11 -1.20 -36.57
N LYS A 78 7.32 -0.66 -36.36
CA LYS A 78 7.84 0.44 -37.20
C LYS A 78 8.90 0.06 -38.25
N SER A 79 9.07 -1.22 -38.59
CA SER A 79 10.15 -1.66 -39.51
C SER A 79 9.69 -2.45 -40.76
N LEU A 80 8.41 -2.37 -41.15
CA LEU A 80 7.91 -3.02 -42.38
C LEU A 80 7.08 -2.03 -43.20
N LYS A 81 7.67 -0.89 -43.57
CA LYS A 81 7.12 -0.03 -44.63
C LYS A 81 8.25 0.57 -45.45
N ASN A 82 9.06 -0.29 -46.06
CA ASN A 82 9.97 0.08 -47.13
C ASN A 82 10.27 -1.15 -47.99
N ARG A 83 9.32 -1.50 -48.85
CA ARG A 83 9.50 -2.34 -50.04
C ARG A 83 8.20 -2.31 -50.84
N ASN A 84 8.16 -1.43 -51.83
CA ASN A 84 7.66 -1.61 -53.21
C ASN A 84 7.43 -0.24 -53.84
#